data_AF-A0A6H2A6G9-F1
#
_entry.id   AF-A0A6H2A6G9-F1
#
_cell.length_a   1.000
_cell.length_b   1.000
_cell.length_c   1.000
_cell.angle_alpha   90.00
_cell.angle_beta   90.00
_cell.angle_gamma   90.00
#
_symmetry.space_group_name_H-M   'P 1'
#
loop_
_entity.id
_entity.type
_entity.pdbx_description
1 polymer ?
#
loop_
_entity_poly.entity_id
_entity_poly.type
_entity_poly.pdbx_seq_one_letter_code
_entity_poly.pdbx_strand_id
1 'polypeptide(L)' 'MIEIKMPKGKLHCELLPLRDEKQPTCRGCKAEIRFALTPRGKHMPVSKDENGEWVAHFADCPNADDFRK' A
#
# COMPACT_ATOMS: atom_id res chain seq x y z
N MET A 1 11.96 6.14 6.66
CA MET A 1 10.94 5.41 7.44
C MET A 1 9.64 6.19 7.38
N ILE A 2 8.57 5.58 6.90
CA ILE A 2 7.24 6.18 6.88
C ILE A 2 6.32 5.44 7.84
N GLU A 3 5.39 6.16 8.47
CA GLU A 3 4.32 5.54 9.25
C GLU A 3 3.19 5.13 8.31
N ILE A 4 2.86 3.84 8.32
CA ILE A 4 1.74 3.29 7.54
C ILE A 4 0.63 2.94 8.51
N LYS A 5 -0.53 3.57 8.29
CA LYS A 5 -1.72 3.35 9.11
C LYS A 5 -2.40 2.07 8.62
N MET A 6 -2.37 1.04 9.47
CA MET A 6 -3.08 -0.22 9.23
C MET A 6 -4.40 -0.21 10.03
N PRO A 7 -5.42 -0.95 9.58
CA PRO A 7 -6.70 -1.05 10.31
C PRO A 7 -6.59 -1.62 11.73
N LYS A 8 -5.46 -2.26 12.08
CA LYS A 8 -5.19 -2.81 13.42
C LYS A 8 -4.00 -2.16 14.15
N GLY A 9 -3.49 -1.00 13.69
CA GLY A 9 -2.40 -0.28 14.37
C GLY A 9 -1.48 0.50 13.42
N LYS A 10 -0.46 1.14 13.97
CA LYS A 10 0.58 1.84 13.19
C LYS A 10 1.74 0.88 12.87
N LEU A 11 2.18 0.83 11.62
CA LEU A 11 3.35 0.06 11.21
C LEU A 11 4.43 0.99 10.67
N HIS A 12 5.63 0.92 11.22
CA HIS A 12 6.79 1.61 10.66
C HIS A 12 7.29 0.80 9.48
N CYS A 13 7.20 1.36 8.28
CA CYS A 13 7.61 0.67 7.06
C CYS A 13 8.59 1.53 6.26
N GLU A 14 9.30 0.87 5.34
CA GLU A 14 10.10 1.55 4.33
C GLU A 14 9.37 1.51 3.00
N LEU A 15 9.25 2.64 2.31
CA LEU A 15 8.59 2.71 1.02
C LEU A 15 9.59 2.29 -0.07
N LEU A 16 9.29 1.24 -0.82
CA LEU A 16 10.18 0.76 -1.86
C LEU A 16 10.27 1.79 -3.00
N PRO A 17 11.46 1.94 -3.61
CA PRO A 17 11.61 2.71 -4.82
C PRO A 17 10.79 2.08 -5.95
N LEU A 18 10.18 2.92 -6.77
CA LEU A 18 9.50 2.47 -7.98
C LEU A 18 10.57 1.89 -8.93
N ARG A 19 10.41 0.62 -9.33
CA ARG A 19 11.34 -0.04 -10.27
C ARG A 19 11.26 0.54 -11.69
N ASP A 20 10.12 1.12 -12.02
CA ASP A 20 9.83 1.74 -13.30
C ASP A 20 9.43 3.20 -13.06
N GLU A 21 9.62 4.09 -14.03
CA GLU A 21 9.12 5.47 -13.97
C GLU A 21 7.58 5.55 -13.84
N LYS A 22 6.88 4.42 -14.02
CA LYS A 22 5.43 4.31 -13.81
C LYS A 22 5.10 3.85 -12.39
N GLN A 23 4.22 4.61 -11.73
CA GLN A 23 3.60 4.19 -10.48
C GLN A 23 2.77 2.93 -10.73
N PRO A 24 2.95 1.84 -9.97
CA PRO A 24 2.11 0.67 -10.11
C PRO A 24 0.67 1.06 -9.78
N THR A 25 -0.28 0.61 -10.59
CA THR A 25 -1.70 0.84 -10.35
C THR A 25 -2.37 -0.46 -9.91
N CYS A 26 -3.37 -0.33 -9.05
CA CYS A 26 -4.16 -1.46 -8.61
C CYS A 26 -4.93 -2.06 -9.80
N ARG A 27 -4.86 -3.37 -9.99
CA ARG A 27 -5.60 -4.05 -11.07
C ARG A 27 -7.12 -4.00 -10.89
N GLY A 28 -7.59 -3.85 -9.65
CA GLY A 28 -9.02 -3.78 -9.33
C GLY A 28 -9.60 -2.38 -9.52
N CYS A 29 -9.17 -1.43 -8.68
CA CYS A 29 -9.72 -0.07 -8.64
C CYS A 29 -8.94 0.95 -9.48
N LYS A 30 -7.84 0.56 -10.15
CA LYS A 30 -6.97 1.43 -10.97
C LYS A 30 -6.31 2.59 -10.21
N ALA A 31 -6.41 2.63 -8.89
CA ALA A 31 -5.75 3.63 -8.06
C ALA A 31 -4.23 3.47 -8.10
N GLU A 32 -3.51 4.57 -7.91
CA GLU A 32 -2.05 4.58 -7.79
C GLU A 32 -1.64 3.96 -6.45
N ILE A 33 -0.85 2.89 -6.52
CA ILE A 33 -0.33 2.18 -5.35
C ILE A 33 1.18 2.29 -5.31
N ARG A 34 1.74 2.14 -4.12
CA ARG A 34 3.17 1.92 -3.91
C ARG A 34 3.38 0.65 -3.11
N PHE A 35 4.60 0.13 -3.12
CA PHE A 35 4.95 -1.01 -2.30
C PHE A 35 5.75 -0.54 -1.09
N ALA A 36 5.35 -0.97 0.09
CA ALA A 36 6.09 -0.78 1.32
C ALA A 36 6.65 -2.11 1.82
N LEU A 37 7.87 -2.08 2.34
CA LEU A 37 8.52 -3.19 3.00
C LEU A 37 8.08 -3.16 4.46
N THR A 38 7.31 -4.18 4.85
CA THR A 38 6.98 -4.39 6.26
C THR A 38 8.23 -4.81 7.04
N PRO A 39 8.28 -4.61 8.37
CA PRO A 39 9.36 -5.11 9.22
C PRO A 39 9.59 -6.63 9.11
N ARG A 40 8.59 -7.36 8.62
CA ARG A 40 8.63 -8.81 8.40
C ARG A 40 9.17 -9.18 7.02
N GLY A 41 9.69 -8.22 6.25
CA GLY A 41 10.25 -8.41 4.92
C GLY A 41 9.22 -8.67 3.81
N LYS A 42 7.92 -8.48 4.08
CA LYS A 42 6.85 -8.65 3.08
C LYS A 42 6.54 -7.34 2.39
N HIS A 43 6.29 -7.40 1.09
CA HIS A 43 5.78 -6.27 0.31
C HIS A 43 4.29 -6.07 0.55
N MET A 44 3.90 -4.84 0.87
CA MET A 44 2.52 -4.44 1.09
C MET A 44 2.14 -3.33 0.11
N PRO A 45 1.04 -3.46 -0.67
CA PRO A 45 0.52 -2.36 -1.46
C PRO A 45 -0.10 -1.29 -0.56
N VAL A 46 0.30 -0.04 -0.76
CA VAL A 46 -0.11 1.12 0.04
C VAL A 46 -0.54 2.26 -0.87
N SER A 47 -1.59 2.96 -0.49
CA SER A 47 -2.12 4.16 -1.14
C SER A 47 -1.99 5.36 -0.22
N LYS A 48 -2.08 6.57 -0.77
CA LYS A 48 -2.05 7.80 0.01
C LYS A 48 -3.48 8.25 0.30
N ASP A 49 -3.76 8.53 1.57
CA ASP A 49 -5.05 9.06 2.05
C ASP A 49 -5.14 10.58 1.78
N GLU A 50 -6.32 11.19 1.93
CA GLU A 50 -6.55 12.64 1.82
C GLU A 50 -5.69 13.43 2.83
N ASN A 51 -5.37 12.81 3.96
CA ASN A 51 -4.48 13.37 4.99
C ASN A 51 -2.99 13.29 4.61
N GLY A 52 -2.66 12.75 3.44
CA GLY A 52 -1.29 12.52 3.00
C GLY A 52 -0.60 11.34 3.71
N GLU A 53 -1.31 10.62 4.57
CA GLU A 53 -0.82 9.42 5.26
C GLU A 53 -0.78 8.23 4.31
N TRP A 54 0.19 7.33 4.49
CA TRP A 54 0.21 6.06 3.77
C TRP A 54 -0.71 5.06 4.47
N VAL A 55 -1.69 4.55 3.75
CA VAL A 55 -2.63 3.54 4.22
C VAL A 55 -2.48 2.27 3.39
N ALA A 56 -2.81 1.13 3.98
CA ALA A 56 -2.73 -0.12 3.24
C ALA A 56 -3.88 -0.21 2.23
N HIS A 57 -3.55 -0.30 0.95
CA HIS A 57 -4.53 -0.17 -0.14
C HIS A 57 -5.60 -1.28 -0.12
N PHE A 58 -5.32 -2.41 0.50
CA PHE A 58 -6.31 -3.49 0.67
C PHE A 58 -7.50 -3.08 1.55
N ALA A 59 -7.39 -2.02 2.36
CA ALA A 59 -8.50 -1.51 3.16
C ALA A 59 -9.50 -0.72 2.30
N ASP A 60 -9.03 -0.07 1.24
CA ASP A 60 -9.82 0.84 0.41
C ASP A 60 -10.27 0.23 -0.93
N CYS A 61 -9.67 -0.90 -1.34
CA CYS A 61 -9.99 -1.52 -2.62
C CYS A 61 -11.24 -2.41 -2.53
N PRO A 62 -12.32 -2.13 -3.28
CA PRO A 62 -13.54 -2.96 -3.28
C PRO A 62 -13.31 -4.38 -3.81
N ASN A 63 -12.27 -4.58 -4.62
CA ASN A 63 -11.90 -5.89 -5.16
C ASN A 63 -10.76 -6.54 -4.36
N ALA A 64 -10.42 -6.05 -3.16
CA ALA A 64 -9.32 -6.57 -2.36
C ALA A 64 -9.46 -8.07 -2.06
N ASP A 65 -10.68 -8.56 -1.89
CA ASP A 65 -10.95 -9.97 -1.61
C ASP A 65 -10.66 -10.89 -2.80
N ASP A 66 -10.80 -10.42 -4.04
CA ASP A 66 -10.44 -11.19 -5.23
C ASP A 66 -8.92 -11.41 -5.38
N PHE A 67 -8.11 -10.50 -4.83
CA PHE A 67 -6.64 -10.61 -4.86
C PHE A 67 -6.06 -11.37 -3.66
N ARG A 68 -6.89 -11.76 -2.68
CA ARG A 68 -6.49 -12.48 -1.46
C ARG A 68 -6.67 -14.00 -1.54
N LYS A 69 -7.06 -14.55 -2.69
CA LYS A 69 -7.16 -16.00 -2.92
C LYS A 69 -5.82 -16.72 -3.02
#